data_AF-A0A117NE42-F1
#
_entry.id   AF-A0A117NE42-F1
#
_cell.length_a   1.000
_cell.length_b   1.000
_cell.length_c   1.000
_cell.angle_alpha   90.00
_cell.angle_beta   90.00
_cell.angle_gamma   90.00
#
_symmetry.space_group_name_H-M   'P 1'
#
loop_
_entity.id
_entity.type
_entity.pdbx_description
1 polymer ?
#
loop_
_entity_poly.entity_id
_entity_poly.type
_entity_poly.pdbx_seq_one_letter_code
_entity_poly.pdbx_strand_id
1 'polypeptide(L)'
;MTLWCLGAHAEDQLCAVVLIEIAQEATFERQGFEATMRINNGLDSVALSQLKIQVSFEDDSGHVVKASSDPDATDASFFIRWTTARTSIPSSRAPMVP
;
A
#
# COMPACT_ATOMS: atom_id res chain seq x y z
N MET A 1 -49.35 9.34 15.87
CA MET A 1 -48.48 8.90 14.75
C MET A 1 -47.03 9.21 15.12
N THR A 2 -46.36 8.30 15.82
CA THR A 2 -44.94 8.44 16.19
C THR A 2 -44.07 8.04 15.02
N LEU A 3 -43.51 9.04 14.32
CA LEU A 3 -42.56 8.84 13.24
C LEU A 3 -41.20 8.46 13.83
N TRP A 4 -40.87 7.17 13.77
CA TRP A 4 -39.53 6.67 14.04
C TRP A 4 -38.57 7.17 12.96
N CYS A 5 -37.72 8.13 13.30
CA CYS A 5 -36.47 8.35 12.58
C CYS A 5 -35.53 7.19 12.93
N LEU A 6 -35.57 6.13 12.11
CA LEU A 6 -34.51 5.14 12.06
C LEU A 6 -33.24 5.86 11.61
N GLY A 7 -32.35 6.14 12.57
CA GLY A 7 -31.02 6.67 12.29
C GLY A 7 -30.27 5.68 11.41
N ALA A 8 -29.93 6.11 10.21
CA ALA A 8 -28.94 5.42 9.40
C ALA A 8 -27.58 5.56 10.09
N HIS A 9 -27.08 4.49 10.69
CA HIS A 9 -25.68 4.43 11.14
C HIS A 9 -24.80 4.30 9.90
N ALA A 10 -24.26 5.42 9.43
CA ALA A 10 -23.12 5.39 8.53
C ALA A 10 -21.89 4.99 9.34
N GLU A 11 -21.36 3.79 9.12
CA GLU A 11 -20.02 3.45 9.60
C GLU A 11 -19.03 4.34 8.87
N ASP A 12 -18.35 5.20 9.62
CA ASP A 12 -17.32 6.10 9.10
C ASP A 12 -16.16 5.26 8.57
N GLN A 13 -15.97 5.25 7.24
CA GLN A 13 -14.88 4.49 6.62
C GLN A 13 -13.57 5.25 6.85
N LEU A 14 -12.68 4.68 7.66
CA LEU A 14 -11.36 5.26 7.90
C LEU A 14 -10.47 5.08 6.65
N CYS A 15 -10.30 6.17 5.90
CA CYS A 15 -9.40 6.24 4.75
C CYS A 15 -8.07 6.89 5.15
N ALA A 16 -6.99 6.12 5.24
CA ALA A 16 -5.64 6.63 5.44
C ALA A 16 -4.79 6.38 4.18
N VAL A 17 -4.11 7.43 3.69
CA VAL A 17 -3.18 7.34 2.56
C VAL A 17 -1.76 7.54 3.08
N VAL A 18 -0.89 6.56 2.81
CA VAL A 18 0.54 6.62 3.16
C VAL A 18 1.33 6.65 1.86
N LEU A 19 2.12 7.72 1.65
CA LEU A 19 3.06 7.84 0.54
C LEU A 19 4.46 7.51 1.04
N ILE A 20 5.15 6.59 0.35
CA ILE A 20 6.57 6.30 0.57
C ILE A 20 7.30 6.62 -0.73
N GLU A 21 8.19 7.61 -0.69
CA GLU A 21 9.07 7.97 -1.81
C GLU A 21 10.48 7.44 -1.53
N ILE A 22 11.07 6.75 -2.50
CA ILE A 22 12.44 6.20 -2.39
C ILE A 22 13.31 6.96 -3.38
N ALA A 23 13.90 8.07 -2.91
CA ALA A 23 14.86 8.85 -3.71
C ALA A 23 16.13 8.02 -3.92
N GLN A 24 16.51 7.78 -5.19
CA GLN A 24 17.78 7.16 -5.55
C GLN A 24 18.50 7.98 -6.61
N GLU A 25 19.81 8.17 -6.41
CA GLU A 25 20.73 8.61 -7.44
C GLU A 25 21.23 7.37 -8.19
N ALA A 26 21.21 7.38 -9.53
CA ALA A 26 21.49 6.21 -10.36
C ALA A 26 22.94 5.72 -10.24
N THR A 27 23.24 4.92 -9.22
CA THR A 27 24.50 4.16 -9.14
C THR A 27 24.30 2.83 -9.86
N PHE A 28 24.67 2.79 -11.13
CA PHE A 28 24.57 1.66 -12.07
C PHE A 28 25.31 0.36 -11.67
N GLU A 29 25.70 0.20 -10.40
CA GLU A 29 26.37 -1.00 -9.91
C GLU A 29 25.39 -2.15 -9.60
N ARG A 30 24.06 -1.90 -9.55
CA ARG A 30 23.02 -2.91 -9.33
C ARG A 30 21.82 -2.70 -10.26
N GLN A 31 21.47 -3.74 -11.03
CA GLN A 31 20.41 -3.71 -12.07
C GLN A 31 18.99 -3.86 -11.49
N GLY A 32 18.69 -3.25 -10.35
CA GLY A 32 17.36 -3.37 -9.76
C GLY A 32 17.16 -2.53 -8.51
N PHE A 33 15.89 -2.16 -8.29
CA PHE A 33 15.42 -1.44 -7.12
C PHE A 33 14.75 -2.43 -6.16
N GLU A 34 15.08 -2.34 -4.87
CA GLU A 34 14.39 -3.06 -3.82
C GLU A 34 13.71 -2.06 -2.87
N ALA A 35 12.42 -2.24 -2.65
CA ALA A 35 11.59 -1.39 -1.81
C ALA A 35 10.84 -2.27 -0.79
N THR A 36 10.93 -1.92 0.49
CA THR A 36 10.15 -2.58 1.54
C THR A 36 9.14 -1.61 2.13
N MET A 37 7.85 -1.95 2.02
CA MET A 37 6.76 -1.22 2.67
C MET A 37 6.26 -2.03 3.88
N ARG A 38 6.25 -1.41 5.06
CA ARG A 38 5.64 -1.97 6.27
C ARG A 38 4.44 -1.13 6.68
N ILE A 39 3.26 -1.76 6.68
CA ILE A 39 2.03 -1.14 7.17
C ILE A 39 1.70 -1.76 8.53
N ASN A 40 1.56 -0.92 9.56
CA ASN A 40 1.12 -1.34 10.89
C ASN A 40 -0.30 -0.83 11.11
N ASN A 41 -1.24 -1.72 11.41
CA ASN A 41 -2.59 -1.34 11.78
C ASN A 41 -2.67 -1.02 13.28
N GLY A 42 -2.75 0.26 13.61
CA GLY A 42 -2.84 0.75 14.99
C GLY A 42 -4.26 0.81 15.56
N LEU A 43 -5.28 0.33 14.84
CA LEU A 43 -6.66 0.32 15.33
C LEU A 43 -6.92 -0.94 16.13
N ASP A 44 -7.49 -0.79 17.32
CA ASP A 44 -7.66 -1.89 18.27
C ASP A 44 -8.81 -2.86 17.92
N SER A 45 -9.81 -2.39 17.18
CA SER A 45 -11.05 -3.14 16.90
C SER A 45 -11.31 -3.38 15.41
N VAL A 46 -10.56 -2.73 14.52
CA VAL A 46 -10.83 -2.75 13.08
C VAL A 46 -9.65 -3.35 12.34
N ALA A 47 -9.89 -4.44 11.60
CA ALA A 47 -8.90 -5.00 10.70
C ALA A 47 -8.86 -4.20 9.39
N LEU A 48 -7.65 -3.90 8.89
CA LEU A 48 -7.49 -3.35 7.56
C LEU A 48 -7.71 -4.46 6.53
N SER A 49 -8.77 -4.33 5.73
CA SER A 49 -9.09 -5.20 4.61
C SER A 49 -8.96 -4.43 3.29
N GLN A 50 -8.87 -5.14 2.17
CA GLN A 50 -8.85 -4.54 0.81
C GLN A 50 -7.68 -3.57 0.55
N LEU A 51 -6.50 -3.85 1.12
CA LEU A 51 -5.30 -3.06 0.86
C LEU A 51 -4.93 -3.09 -0.63
N LYS A 52 -4.80 -1.90 -1.25
CA LYS A 52 -4.26 -1.72 -2.60
C LYS A 52 -2.90 -1.05 -2.53
N ILE A 53 -1.89 -1.68 -3.13
CA ILE A 53 -0.56 -1.10 -3.30
C ILE A 53 -0.39 -0.72 -4.77
N GLN A 54 0.14 0.47 -5.03
CA GLN A 54 0.47 0.95 -6.36
C GLN A 54 1.95 1.32 -6.38
N VAL A 55 2.65 0.91 -7.45
CA VAL A 55 4.06 1.25 -7.68
C VAL A 55 4.11 1.95 -9.03
N SER A 56 4.59 3.19 -9.02
CA SER A 56 4.91 3.97 -10.21
C SER A 56 6.41 4.17 -10.29
N PHE A 57 6.90 4.24 -11.52
CA PHE A 57 8.25 4.68 -11.83
C PHE A 57 8.10 5.99 -12.59
N GLU A 58 8.93 6.98 -12.25
CA GLU A 58 8.92 8.29 -12.90
C GLU A 58 10.34 8.61 -13.37
N ASP A 59 10.46 9.32 -14.50
CA ASP A 59 11.73 9.85 -14.96
C ASP A 59 12.12 11.15 -14.23
N ASP A 60 13.25 11.74 -14.58
CA ASP A 60 13.77 12.97 -13.97
C ASP A 60 12.87 14.20 -14.19
N SER A 61 11.99 14.14 -15.18
CA SER A 61 10.98 15.14 -15.48
C SER A 61 9.60 14.84 -14.85
N GLY A 62 9.46 13.74 -14.12
CA GLY A 62 8.23 13.33 -13.45
C GLY A 62 7.23 12.62 -14.37
N HIS A 63 7.63 12.16 -15.56
CA HIS A 63 6.75 11.37 -16.41
C HIS A 63 6.74 9.91 -16.00
N VAL A 64 5.55 9.33 -15.94
CA VAL A 64 5.38 7.91 -15.59
C VAL A 64 6.03 7.01 -16.65
N VAL A 65 6.96 6.18 -16.21
CA VAL A 65 7.59 5.12 -16.99
C VAL A 65 6.76 3.85 -16.86
N LYS A 66 6.57 3.16 -18.00
CA LYS A 66 5.75 1.95 -18.05
C LYS A 66 6.42 0.81 -17.27
N ALA A 67 5.73 0.35 -16.23
CA ALA A 67 6.10 -0.83 -15.45
C ALA A 67 4.98 -1.88 -15.49
N SER A 68 5.36 -3.15 -15.37
CA SER A 68 4.42 -4.26 -15.39
C SER A 68 4.78 -5.33 -14.36
N SER A 69 3.78 -6.05 -13.86
CA SER A 69 3.99 -7.31 -13.11
C SER A 69 3.76 -8.55 -13.99
N ASP A 70 3.32 -8.35 -15.23
CA ASP A 70 3.14 -9.41 -16.22
C ASP A 70 4.52 -9.81 -16.79
N PRO A 71 4.98 -11.06 -16.61
CA PRO A 71 6.25 -11.52 -17.15
C PRO A 71 6.29 -11.56 -18.68
N ASP A 72 5.13 -11.58 -19.34
CA ASP A 72 5.02 -11.66 -20.80
C ASP A 72 4.86 -10.27 -21.45
N ALA A 73 4.85 -9.19 -20.66
CA ALA A 73 4.79 -7.83 -21.18
C ALA A 73 6.06 -7.50 -21.99
N THR A 74 5.89 -7.20 -23.28
CA THR A 74 7.01 -6.92 -24.20
C THR A 74 7.40 -5.46 -24.26
N ASP A 75 6.61 -4.57 -23.67
CA ASP A 75 6.76 -3.12 -23.77
C ASP A 75 6.88 -2.41 -22.41
N ALA A 76 7.17 -3.15 -21.34
CA ALA A 76 7.47 -2.59 -20.02
C ALA A 76 8.97 -2.30 -19.87
N SER A 77 9.30 -1.14 -19.33
CA SER A 77 10.69 -0.77 -18.99
C SER A 77 11.12 -1.36 -17.64
N PHE A 78 10.17 -1.52 -16.71
CA PHE A 78 10.40 -2.11 -15.40
C PHE A 78 9.45 -3.27 -15.12
N PHE A 79 9.97 -4.32 -14.49
CA PHE A 79 9.19 -5.48 -14.04
C PHE A 79 9.11 -5.49 -12.52
N ILE A 80 7.90 -5.57 -11.99
CA ILE A 80 7.62 -5.55 -10.55
C ILE A 80 7.38 -6.98 -10.08
N ARG A 81 8.13 -7.40 -9.07
CA ARG A 81 7.91 -8.66 -8.37
C ARG A 81 7.49 -8.38 -6.93
N TRP A 82 6.35 -8.94 -6.56
CA TRP A 82 5.80 -8.82 -5.22
C TRP A 82 6.11 -10.07 -4.41
N THR A 83 6.60 -9.88 -3.18
CA THR A 83 6.69 -10.94 -2.19
C THR A 83 5.98 -10.47 -0.93
N THR A 84 4.86 -11.10 -0.58
CA THR A 84 4.13 -10.83 0.67
C THR A 84 4.56 -11.80 1.77
N ALA A 85 4.80 -11.28 2.98
CA ALA A 85 4.98 -12.10 4.17
C ALA A 85 3.65 -12.46 4.89
N ARG A 86 2.53 -11.76 4.59
CA ARG A 86 1.19 -12.04 5.14
C ARG A 86 0.08 -11.37 4.33
N THR A 87 -1.07 -12.03 4.16
CA THR A 87 -2.21 -11.58 3.32
C THR A 87 -3.22 -10.70 4.07
N SER A 88 -3.12 -10.57 5.40
CA SER A 88 -3.94 -9.69 6.22
C SER A 88 -3.10 -9.06 7.33
N ILE A 89 -3.36 -7.78 7.64
CA ILE A 89 -2.64 -7.04 8.69
C ILE A 89 -3.52 -7.02 9.95
N PRO A 90 -3.30 -7.95 10.90
CA PRO A 90 -4.03 -7.94 12.16
C PRO A 90 -3.70 -6.67 12.96
N SER A 91 -4.66 -6.22 13.77
CA SER A 91 -4.41 -5.18 14.77
C SER A 91 -3.23 -5.57 15.67
N SER A 92 -2.26 -4.66 15.85
CA SER A 92 -1.12 -4.93 16.72
C SER A 92 -1.47 -4.63 18.18
N ARG A 93 -1.97 -5.62 18.92
CA ARG A 93 -1.97 -5.53 20.39
C ARG A 93 -0.53 -5.76 20.86
N ALA A 94 0.21 -4.68 21.15
CA ALA A 94 1.44 -4.80 21.92
C ALA A 94 1.08 -5.37 23.31
N PRO A 95 1.82 -6.35 23.86
CA PRO A 95 1.69 -6.66 25.27
C PRO A 95 2.01 -5.38 26.04
N MET A 96 1.09 -4.92 26.88
CA MET A 96 1.43 -3.98 27.95
C MET A 96 2.52 -4.67 28.78
N VAL A 97 3.77 -4.24 28.61
CA VAL A 97 4.83 -4.61 29.55
C VAL A 97 4.42 -3.98 30.89
N PRO A 98 4.28 -4.77 31.97
CA PRO A 98 3.90 -4.26 33.28
C PRO A 98 4.93 -3.29 33.85
#